data_AF-A0AAU7UEL4-F1
#
_entry.id   AF-A0AAU7UEL4-F1
#
_cell.length_a   1.000
_cell.length_b   1.000
_cell.length_c   1.000
_cell.angle_alpha   90.00
_cell.angle_beta   90.00
_cell.angle_gamma   90.00
#
_symmetry.space_group_name_H-M   'P 1'
#
loop_
_entity.id
_entity.type
_entity.pdbx_description
1 polymer ?
#
loop_
_entity_poly.entity_id
_entity_poly.type
_entity_poly.pdbx_seq_one_letter_code
_entity_poly.pdbx_strand_id
1 'polypeptide(L)'
;MKAARYIITRPCLAEGSLRLLKYLEPLFSEDPSETFTFQDLSGRSYPVTPDRPRARLLGMGELYRAHHLGVNDVLLITAQGEGRYLVDCVVKPLSRPVPGPASSAPARPTPPPTTRVVVSASPYVREVRMERRVPDAPPADLAPEPRRRVPEPAPSDVPQEQPAPAAEARRNDAAAPAVARRPQREPQPAAVRGPVPVQRPPEPVTERERAVAVQVQPAPKPAPLPEVPVLPVAPAAVQTLEEQLSELARLTGYRCQHLGGGVVRLHAELGPHGYQVLLATSEAALQAPGWQEPCDYKALITEEHERPQGVPRFTREALFALLEHARLAPLSPVDLRGYWNTGSFDQESVASVAELVSAHLAQRGSFSHVLMTLAQQPAHSLVALPRLAERLGSGVNTAELQDILETLTRPPFLALTPLPGGQYYLRSDMRALLTDLGEYADGMRRRLKPQAQLKG
;
A
#
# COMPACT_ATOMS: atom_id res chain seq x y z
N MET A 1 -1.74 -37.90 -1.57
CA MET A 1 -0.58 -37.66 -0.67
C MET A 1 -0.54 -36.17 -0.34
N LYS A 2 -0.07 -35.77 0.85
CA LYS A 2 -0.08 -34.36 1.28
C LYS A 2 1.31 -33.76 1.05
N ALA A 3 1.43 -32.81 0.12
CA ALA A 3 2.65 -32.03 -0.04
C ALA A 3 2.83 -31.09 1.16
N ALA A 4 4.04 -31.04 1.73
CA ALA A 4 4.38 -30.02 2.71
C ALA A 4 5.11 -28.84 2.04
N ARG A 5 4.72 -27.64 2.44
CA ARG A 5 5.26 -26.38 1.93
C ARG A 5 6.40 -25.91 2.82
N TYR A 6 7.58 -25.74 2.25
CA TYR A 6 8.74 -25.15 2.93
C TYR A 6 9.17 -23.85 2.25
N ILE A 7 9.54 -22.84 3.03
CA ILE A 7 9.99 -21.53 2.53
C ILE A 7 11.50 -21.43 2.73
N ILE A 8 12.24 -21.15 1.66
CA ILE A 8 13.69 -21.06 1.67
C ILE A 8 14.13 -19.76 2.37
N THR A 9 15.08 -19.87 3.29
CA THR A 9 15.63 -18.73 4.06
C THR A 9 17.11 -18.49 3.73
N ARG A 10 17.67 -17.33 4.11
CA ARG A 10 19.09 -17.00 3.85
C ARG A 10 20.08 -18.08 4.36
N PRO A 11 19.94 -18.64 5.59
CA PRO A 11 20.80 -19.73 6.05
C PRO A 11 20.72 -21.00 5.18
N CYS A 12 19.53 -21.35 4.68
CA CYS A 12 19.36 -22.52 3.83
C CYS A 12 20.21 -22.46 2.56
N LEU A 13 20.20 -21.31 1.89
CA LEU A 13 21.01 -21.08 0.68
C LEU A 13 22.51 -21.05 0.98
N ALA A 14 22.91 -20.38 2.07
CA ALA A 14 24.32 -20.23 2.45
C ALA A 14 24.97 -21.55 2.87
N GLU A 15 24.23 -22.41 3.57
CA GLU A 15 24.72 -23.70 4.06
C GLU A 15 24.42 -24.88 3.11
N GLY A 16 23.56 -24.68 2.09
CA GLY A 16 23.02 -25.77 1.28
C GLY A 16 22.17 -26.76 2.11
N SER A 17 21.40 -26.24 3.08
CA SER A 17 20.65 -27.02 4.06
C SER A 17 19.15 -26.69 4.08
N LEU A 18 18.31 -27.66 4.46
CA LEU A 18 16.89 -27.44 4.80
C LEU A 18 16.72 -27.65 6.31
N ARG A 19 15.95 -26.81 7.00
CA ARG A 19 15.66 -27.01 8.42
C ARG A 19 14.44 -27.91 8.60
N LEU A 20 14.61 -29.01 9.32
CA LEU A 20 13.52 -29.84 9.78
C LEU A 20 12.75 -29.06 10.85
N LEU A 21 11.55 -28.61 10.47
CA LEU A 21 10.60 -27.95 11.37
C LEU A 21 9.57 -28.98 11.83
N LYS A 22 8.91 -28.76 12.97
CA LYS A 22 7.93 -29.68 13.57
C LYS A 22 6.82 -30.20 12.63
N TYR A 23 6.48 -29.46 11.57
CA TYR A 23 5.48 -29.88 10.57
C TYR A 23 6.07 -30.68 9.40
N LEU A 24 7.40 -30.70 9.24
CA LEU A 24 8.15 -31.51 8.27
C LEU A 24 8.69 -32.79 8.88
N GLU A 25 9.01 -32.81 10.18
CA GLU A 25 9.49 -34.01 10.89
C GLU A 25 8.69 -35.29 10.58
N PRO A 26 7.34 -35.29 10.52
CA PRO A 26 6.55 -36.49 10.20
C PRO A 26 6.67 -37.02 8.76
N LEU A 27 7.36 -36.31 7.86
CA LEU A 27 7.61 -36.78 6.49
C LEU A 27 8.92 -37.59 6.35
N PHE A 28 9.82 -37.52 7.32
CA PHE A 28 11.15 -38.11 7.25
C PHE A 28 11.30 -39.21 8.30
N SER A 29 11.37 -40.47 7.86
CA SER A 29 11.46 -41.66 8.71
C SER A 29 12.55 -41.55 9.77
N GLU A 30 12.29 -42.10 10.96
CA GLU A 30 13.22 -41.99 12.11
C GLU A 30 14.47 -42.87 11.99
N ASP A 31 14.53 -43.76 10.98
CA ASP A 31 15.67 -44.66 10.77
C ASP A 31 16.93 -43.89 10.31
N PRO A 32 18.05 -43.97 11.05
CA PRO A 32 19.30 -43.28 10.70
C PRO A 32 20.06 -43.95 9.53
N SER A 33 19.64 -45.11 9.05
CA SER A 33 20.24 -45.82 7.91
C SER A 33 19.60 -45.49 6.55
N GLU A 34 18.46 -44.79 6.52
CA GLU A 34 17.74 -44.49 5.29
C GLU A 34 18.37 -43.30 4.54
N THR A 35 18.87 -43.56 3.32
CA THR A 35 19.40 -42.51 2.45
C THR A 35 18.27 -41.75 1.75
N PHE A 36 18.06 -40.49 2.12
CA PHE A 36 17.03 -39.67 1.49
C PHE A 36 17.47 -39.14 0.13
N THR A 37 16.58 -39.22 -0.86
CA THR A 37 16.81 -38.70 -2.21
C THR A 37 15.67 -37.79 -2.61
N PHE A 38 16.00 -36.55 -2.97
CA PHE A 38 15.04 -35.58 -3.49
C PHE A 38 15.06 -35.66 -5.02
N GLN A 39 13.91 -35.81 -5.64
CA GLN A 39 13.76 -35.84 -7.09
C GLN A 39 12.95 -34.61 -7.53
N ASP A 40 13.42 -33.88 -8.54
CA ASP A 40 12.65 -32.76 -9.10
C ASP A 40 11.67 -33.23 -10.19
N LEU A 41 10.81 -32.31 -10.66
CA LEU A 41 9.86 -32.58 -11.75
C LEU A 41 10.51 -32.92 -13.09
N SER A 42 11.82 -32.71 -13.28
CA SER A 42 12.56 -33.17 -14.46
C SER A 42 13.15 -34.59 -14.30
N GLY A 43 12.90 -35.23 -13.14
CA GLY A 43 13.38 -36.57 -12.81
C GLY A 43 14.81 -36.60 -12.26
N ARG A 44 15.49 -35.46 -12.14
CA ARG A 44 16.86 -35.39 -11.62
C ARG A 44 16.85 -35.59 -10.10
N SER A 45 17.78 -36.43 -9.64
CA SER A 45 17.90 -36.84 -8.24
C SER A 45 19.04 -36.11 -7.53
N TYR A 46 18.81 -35.74 -6.27
CA TYR A 46 19.74 -35.04 -5.39
C TYR A 46 19.80 -35.81 -4.06
N PRO A 47 20.97 -36.35 -3.68
CA PRO A 47 21.11 -37.05 -2.40
C PRO A 47 21.09 -36.03 -1.25
N VAL A 48 20.35 -36.34 -0.18
CA VAL A 48 20.28 -35.49 1.01
C VAL A 48 20.45 -36.32 2.29
N THR A 49 21.10 -35.75 3.30
CA THR A 49 21.49 -36.47 4.52
C THR A 49 20.86 -35.81 5.76
N PRO A 50 20.17 -36.55 6.64
CA PRO A 50 19.57 -35.98 7.84
C PRO A 50 20.59 -35.74 8.96
N ASP A 51 20.82 -34.47 9.29
CA ASP A 51 21.48 -34.04 10.53
C ASP A 51 20.40 -33.86 11.61
N ARG A 52 20.02 -34.98 12.25
CA ARG A 52 19.05 -34.99 13.35
C ARG A 52 19.49 -34.14 14.55
N PRO A 53 20.76 -34.18 15.04
CA PRO A 53 21.22 -33.33 16.14
C PRO A 53 21.01 -31.82 15.92
N ARG A 54 21.09 -31.34 14.67
CA ARG A 54 20.85 -29.92 14.33
C ARG A 54 19.47 -29.64 13.73
N ALA A 55 18.61 -30.67 13.63
CA ALA A 55 17.32 -30.65 12.94
C ALA A 55 17.41 -30.07 11.51
N ARG A 56 18.28 -30.65 10.67
CA ARG A 56 18.51 -30.22 9.28
C ARG A 56 18.61 -31.40 8.31
N LEU A 57 18.38 -31.14 7.03
CA LEU A 57 18.82 -31.96 5.91
C LEU A 57 19.96 -31.23 5.20
N LEU A 58 21.05 -31.93 4.92
CA LEU A 58 22.23 -31.44 4.20
C LEU A 58 22.20 -31.96 2.75
N GLY A 59 22.91 -31.28 1.82
CA GLY A 59 22.98 -31.66 0.40
C GLY A 59 22.03 -30.89 -0.53
N MET A 60 21.20 -29.99 0.01
CA MET A 60 20.21 -29.22 -0.76
C MET A 60 20.84 -28.18 -1.72
N GLY A 61 22.11 -27.81 -1.52
CA GLY A 61 22.78 -26.75 -2.28
C GLY A 61 22.95 -27.02 -3.79
N GLU A 62 22.85 -28.27 -4.25
CA GLU A 62 22.79 -28.56 -5.69
C GLU A 62 21.41 -28.28 -6.28
N LEU A 63 20.35 -28.75 -5.61
CA LEU A 63 18.95 -28.51 -5.99
C LEU A 63 18.65 -27.01 -6.04
N TYR A 64 19.13 -26.24 -5.04
CA TYR A 64 18.95 -24.79 -4.99
C TYR A 64 19.60 -24.07 -6.17
N ARG A 65 20.82 -24.48 -6.57
CA ARG A 65 21.52 -23.91 -7.72
C ARG A 65 20.89 -24.34 -9.05
N ALA A 66 20.48 -25.60 -9.17
CA ALA A 66 19.90 -26.15 -10.40
C ALA A 66 18.55 -25.51 -10.77
N HIS A 67 17.74 -25.13 -9.77
CA HIS A 67 16.44 -24.48 -9.97
C HIS A 67 16.46 -22.96 -9.77
N HIS A 68 17.65 -22.35 -9.60
CA HIS A 68 17.84 -20.92 -9.37
C HIS A 68 17.04 -20.35 -8.17
N LEU A 69 16.96 -21.11 -7.08
CA LEU A 69 16.12 -20.78 -5.93
C LEU A 69 16.70 -19.66 -5.06
N GLY A 70 15.88 -18.66 -4.79
CA GLY A 70 16.17 -17.51 -3.94
C GLY A 70 15.52 -17.57 -2.56
N VAL A 71 15.69 -16.49 -1.81
CA VAL A 71 15.08 -16.33 -0.48
C VAL A 71 13.58 -16.07 -0.65
N ASN A 72 12.76 -16.76 0.14
CA ASN A 72 11.29 -16.79 0.07
C ASN A 72 10.69 -17.57 -1.12
N ASP A 73 11.50 -18.25 -1.93
CA ASP A 73 10.99 -19.28 -2.84
C ASP A 73 10.54 -20.52 -2.05
N VAL A 74 9.69 -21.32 -2.69
CA VAL A 74 8.91 -22.36 -2.01
C VAL A 74 9.22 -23.74 -2.59
N LEU A 75 9.54 -24.68 -1.70
CA LEU A 75 9.58 -26.10 -2.02
C LEU A 75 8.25 -26.74 -1.61
N LEU A 76 7.68 -27.54 -2.50
CA LEU A 76 6.56 -28.43 -2.21
C LEU A 76 7.08 -29.86 -2.19
N ILE A 77 7.24 -30.42 -0.99
CA ILE A 77 7.87 -31.72 -0.76
C ILE A 77 6.77 -32.77 -0.57
N THR A 78 6.79 -33.81 -1.41
CA THR A 78 5.83 -34.93 -1.39
C THR A 78 6.59 -36.24 -1.25
N ALA A 79 6.35 -37.00 -0.18
CA ALA A 79 6.92 -38.33 -0.02
C ALA A 79 6.37 -39.29 -1.10
N GLN A 80 7.26 -40.04 -1.75
CA GLN A 80 6.94 -41.05 -2.78
C GLN A 80 7.13 -42.49 -2.26
N GLY A 81 7.79 -42.67 -1.11
CA GLY A 81 8.15 -43.97 -0.51
C GLY A 81 9.66 -44.24 -0.55
N GLU A 82 10.14 -45.18 0.26
CA GLU A 82 11.55 -45.65 0.29
C GLU A 82 12.60 -44.52 0.24
N GLY A 83 12.52 -43.57 1.18
CA GLY A 83 13.42 -42.41 1.26
C GLY A 83 13.36 -41.43 0.09
N ARG A 84 12.44 -41.60 -0.87
CA ARG A 84 12.30 -40.72 -2.05
C ARG A 84 11.24 -39.66 -1.85
N TYR A 85 11.60 -38.43 -2.23
CA TYR A 85 10.75 -37.25 -2.11
C TYR A 85 10.69 -36.52 -3.44
N LEU A 86 9.48 -36.33 -3.98
CA LEU A 86 9.27 -35.44 -5.11
C LEU A 86 9.26 -33.99 -4.60
N VAL A 87 10.02 -33.12 -5.24
CA VAL A 87 10.13 -31.71 -4.91
C VAL A 87 9.74 -30.86 -6.11
N ASP A 88 8.64 -30.14 -5.96
CA ASP A 88 8.26 -29.06 -6.87
C ASP A 88 8.79 -27.72 -6.32
N CYS A 89 9.28 -26.87 -7.22
CA CYS A 89 10.01 -25.64 -6.92
C CYS A 89 9.25 -24.43 -7.44
N VAL A 90 8.47 -23.80 -6.58
CA VAL A 90 7.70 -22.59 -6.91
C VAL A 90 8.59 -21.37 -6.71
N VAL A 91 9.27 -20.99 -7.79
CA VAL A 91 10.07 -19.76 -7.91
C VAL A 91 9.13 -18.57 -8.12
N LYS A 92 9.30 -17.48 -7.36
CA LYS A 92 8.55 -16.25 -7.63
C LYS A 92 8.93 -15.70 -9.02
N PRO A 93 7.97 -15.17 -9.81
CA PRO A 93 8.21 -14.78 -11.20
C PRO A 93 9.01 -13.47 -11.32
N LEU A 94 10.32 -13.55 -11.05
CA LEU A 94 11.36 -12.54 -11.31
C LEU A 94 12.76 -13.16 -11.50
N SER A 95 12.91 -14.49 -11.43
CA SER A 95 14.21 -15.17 -11.29
C SER A 95 14.41 -16.35 -12.26
N ARG A 96 14.31 -16.12 -13.58
CA ARG A 96 14.84 -17.05 -14.61
C ARG A 96 15.82 -16.33 -15.53
N PRO A 97 17.14 -16.55 -15.38
CA PRO A 97 18.12 -16.16 -16.40
C PRO A 97 17.94 -17.04 -17.64
N VAL A 98 17.86 -16.43 -18.83
CA VAL A 98 17.89 -17.18 -20.10
C VAL A 98 19.34 -17.58 -20.39
N PRO A 99 19.64 -18.85 -20.75
CA PRO A 99 21.00 -19.26 -21.10
C PRO A 99 21.39 -18.71 -22.49
N GLY A 100 22.28 -17.73 -22.51
CA GLY A 100 22.88 -17.22 -23.74
C GLY A 100 23.99 -18.13 -24.30
N PRO A 101 24.24 -18.13 -25.63
CA PRO A 101 25.27 -18.94 -26.25
C PRO A 101 26.68 -18.42 -25.94
N ALA A 102 27.66 -19.33 -25.93
CA ALA A 102 29.06 -18.99 -25.68
C ALA A 102 29.75 -18.42 -26.94
N SER A 103 30.39 -17.24 -26.83
CA SER A 103 31.66 -16.95 -27.51
C SER A 103 32.37 -15.69 -26.97
N SER A 104 33.70 -15.78 -26.88
CA SER A 104 34.71 -14.71 -27.05
C SER A 104 34.46 -13.28 -26.52
N ALA A 105 35.22 -12.93 -25.47
CA ALA A 105 35.75 -11.58 -25.25
C ALA A 105 36.75 -11.18 -26.38
N PRO A 106 37.16 -9.89 -26.57
CA PRO A 106 37.09 -8.79 -25.62
C PRO A 106 36.70 -7.38 -26.14
N ALA A 107 35.98 -6.63 -25.31
CA ALA A 107 36.15 -5.17 -25.12
C ALA A 107 35.53 -4.83 -23.75
N ARG A 108 36.14 -3.93 -22.97
CA ARG A 108 35.73 -3.65 -21.58
C ARG A 108 34.75 -2.46 -21.54
N PRO A 109 33.43 -2.66 -21.33
CA PRO A 109 32.48 -1.55 -21.26
C PRO A 109 32.36 -1.02 -19.83
N THR A 110 32.12 0.28 -19.72
CA THR A 110 31.84 1.01 -18.47
C THR A 110 30.67 0.35 -17.72
N PRO A 111 30.70 0.20 -16.38
CA PRO A 111 29.61 -0.44 -15.65
C PRO A 111 28.30 0.37 -15.76
N PRO A 112 27.16 -0.27 -16.06
CA PRO A 112 25.85 0.39 -16.09
C PRO A 112 25.35 0.74 -14.67
N PRO A 113 24.39 1.67 -14.56
CA PRO A 113 23.93 2.20 -13.26
C PRO A 113 23.28 1.13 -12.38
N THR A 114 23.62 1.18 -11.10
CA THR A 114 22.88 0.48 -10.04
C THR A 114 21.53 1.16 -9.81
N THR A 115 20.48 0.38 -9.58
CA THR A 115 19.15 0.85 -9.21
C THR A 115 18.83 0.37 -7.79
N ARG A 116 18.29 1.24 -6.94
CA ARG A 116 17.97 0.91 -5.54
C ARG A 116 16.72 0.07 -5.45
N VAL A 117 16.84 -1.05 -4.75
CA VAL A 117 15.75 -2.00 -4.54
C VAL A 117 15.46 -2.11 -3.04
N VAL A 118 14.16 -2.11 -2.72
CA VAL A 118 13.65 -2.27 -1.37
C VAL A 118 13.68 -3.76 -1.04
N VAL A 119 14.63 -4.16 -0.20
CA VAL A 119 14.93 -5.58 0.08
C VAL A 119 13.99 -6.16 1.13
N SER A 120 13.47 -5.33 2.03
CA SER A 120 12.35 -5.70 2.91
C SER A 120 11.54 -4.47 3.30
N ALA A 121 10.21 -4.62 3.30
CA ALA A 121 9.28 -3.69 3.92
C ALA A 121 8.55 -4.43 5.04
N SER A 122 8.80 -4.02 6.28
CA SER A 122 7.98 -4.37 7.45
C SER A 122 7.30 -3.10 7.96
N PRO A 123 6.26 -3.18 8.81
CA PRO A 123 5.57 -1.98 9.31
C PRO A 123 6.44 -1.02 10.14
N TYR A 124 7.67 -1.41 10.49
CA TYR A 124 8.56 -0.66 11.38
C TYR A 124 10.01 -0.55 10.89
N VAL A 125 10.39 -1.20 9.78
CA VAL A 125 11.75 -1.16 9.20
C VAL A 125 11.68 -1.40 7.69
N ARG A 126 12.32 -0.52 6.91
CA ARG A 126 12.53 -0.67 5.46
C ARG A 126 14.03 -0.75 5.15
N GLU A 127 14.51 -1.92 4.70
CA GLU A 127 15.90 -2.07 4.25
C GLU A 127 16.00 -1.69 2.76
N VAL A 128 16.77 -0.65 2.46
CA VAL A 128 17.11 -0.23 1.09
C VAL A 128 18.53 -0.67 0.77
N ARG A 129 18.75 -1.28 -0.40
CA ARG A 129 20.10 -1.61 -0.89
C ARG A 129 20.24 -1.25 -2.37
N MET A 130 21.47 -0.99 -2.79
CA MET A 130 21.81 -0.86 -4.21
C MET A 130 21.79 -2.25 -4.86
N GLU A 131 21.02 -2.41 -5.94
CA GLU A 131 21.08 -3.59 -6.81
C GLU A 131 21.61 -3.18 -8.19
N ARG A 132 22.22 -4.11 -8.93
CA ARG A 132 22.86 -3.79 -10.20
C ARG A 132 21.90 -4.06 -11.36
N ARG A 133 21.36 -3.00 -11.98
CA ARG A 133 20.51 -3.14 -13.17
C ARG A 133 21.36 -3.48 -14.40
N VAL A 134 20.93 -4.47 -15.16
CA VAL A 134 21.40 -4.70 -16.53
C VAL A 134 20.60 -3.76 -17.44
N PRO A 135 21.23 -2.95 -18.30
CA PRO A 135 20.51 -1.98 -19.13
C PRO A 135 19.76 -2.68 -20.26
N ASP A 136 18.52 -2.26 -20.48
CA ASP A 136 17.73 -2.67 -21.63
C ASP A 136 18.35 -2.13 -22.94
N ALA A 137 18.29 -2.93 -24.00
CA ALA A 137 18.80 -2.55 -25.32
C ALA A 137 17.95 -1.44 -25.97
N PRO A 138 18.52 -0.58 -26.84
CA PRO A 138 17.77 0.47 -27.51
C PRO A 138 16.69 -0.08 -28.47
N PRO A 139 15.63 0.70 -28.76
CA PRO A 139 14.53 0.24 -29.58
C PRO A 139 14.96 0.00 -31.03
N ALA A 140 14.68 -1.20 -31.53
CA ALA A 140 14.80 -1.53 -32.94
C ALA A 140 13.52 -1.11 -33.68
N ASP A 141 13.48 0.14 -34.14
CA ASP A 141 12.61 0.51 -35.24
C ASP A 141 13.07 -0.23 -36.51
N LEU A 142 12.18 -1.04 -37.09
CA LEU A 142 11.98 -1.28 -38.53
C LEU A 142 10.98 -2.44 -38.71
N ALA A 143 9.69 -2.11 -38.73
CA ALA A 143 8.64 -3.08 -39.06
C ALA A 143 8.58 -3.31 -40.59
N PRO A 144 8.53 -4.57 -41.08
CA PRO A 144 8.13 -4.86 -42.45
C PRO A 144 6.60 -4.79 -42.60
N GLU A 145 6.13 -4.27 -43.75
CA GLU A 145 4.74 -3.86 -43.96
C GLU A 145 3.68 -4.99 -43.90
N PRO A 146 2.47 -4.70 -43.40
CA PRO A 146 1.31 -5.57 -43.58
C PRO A 146 0.74 -5.45 -45.01
N ARG A 147 0.69 -6.57 -45.75
CA ARG A 147 0.08 -6.62 -47.08
C ARG A 147 -1.42 -6.31 -47.04
N ARG A 148 -1.85 -5.35 -47.87
CA ARG A 148 -3.26 -5.02 -48.16
C ARG A 148 -4.13 -6.27 -48.37
N ARG A 149 -5.32 -6.27 -47.77
CA ARG A 149 -6.53 -6.84 -48.38
C ARG A 149 -7.63 -5.77 -48.43
N VAL A 150 -8.40 -5.81 -49.50
CA VAL A 150 -9.43 -4.83 -49.89
C VAL A 150 -10.75 -5.14 -49.14
N PRO A 151 -11.56 -4.12 -48.75
CA PRO A 151 -12.81 -4.34 -48.03
C PRO A 151 -14.04 -4.54 -48.93
N GLU A 152 -14.97 -5.36 -48.42
CA GLU A 152 -16.44 -5.35 -48.64
C GLU A 152 -17.01 -5.55 -50.08
N PRO A 153 -18.28 -6.02 -50.24
CA PRO A 153 -19.48 -5.58 -49.50
C PRO A 153 -20.43 -6.68 -48.95
N ALA A 154 -21.22 -6.29 -47.95
CA ALA A 154 -22.53 -6.89 -47.61
C ALA A 154 -23.65 -6.30 -48.53
N PRO A 155 -24.97 -6.64 -48.40
CA PRO A 155 -25.64 -7.62 -47.53
C PRO A 155 -26.62 -8.55 -48.27
N SER A 156 -27.27 -9.49 -47.55
CA SER A 156 -28.62 -10.03 -47.84
C SER A 156 -29.19 -10.90 -46.71
N ASP A 157 -30.06 -10.30 -45.90
CA ASP A 157 -31.44 -10.72 -45.59
C ASP A 157 -31.84 -12.15 -45.10
N VAL A 158 -32.45 -12.16 -43.89
CA VAL A 158 -33.54 -12.99 -43.30
C VAL A 158 -33.44 -14.54 -43.22
N PRO A 159 -34.20 -15.21 -42.32
CA PRO A 159 -34.24 -15.09 -40.85
C PRO A 159 -34.05 -16.47 -40.15
N GLN A 160 -34.02 -16.52 -38.81
CA GLN A 160 -34.65 -17.56 -37.93
C GLN A 160 -34.23 -17.32 -36.47
N GLU A 161 -35.14 -16.89 -35.61
CA GLU A 161 -36.00 -17.68 -34.69
C GLU A 161 -35.43 -17.78 -33.26
N GLN A 162 -36.10 -17.05 -32.35
CA GLN A 162 -35.99 -17.26 -30.90
C GLN A 162 -36.61 -18.61 -30.53
N PRO A 163 -36.17 -19.22 -29.41
CA PRO A 163 -37.17 -19.49 -28.40
C PRO A 163 -36.71 -19.30 -26.94
N ALA A 164 -37.57 -18.63 -26.20
CA ALA A 164 -37.98 -19.00 -24.84
C ALA A 164 -39.53 -18.99 -24.84
N PRO A 165 -40.28 -19.46 -23.82
CA PRO A 165 -39.86 -20.07 -22.54
C PRO A 165 -40.63 -21.37 -22.16
N ALA A 166 -40.22 -22.03 -21.06
CA ALA A 166 -41.06 -22.82 -20.14
C ALA A 166 -40.26 -23.01 -18.84
N ALA A 167 -40.72 -22.81 -17.59
CA ALA A 167 -42.05 -22.82 -16.99
C ALA A 167 -42.69 -24.21 -16.87
N GLU A 168 -42.31 -24.97 -15.84
CA GLU A 168 -43.20 -25.98 -15.27
C GLU A 168 -43.08 -26.06 -13.73
N ALA A 169 -44.23 -26.25 -13.08
CA ALA A 169 -44.37 -26.33 -11.63
C ALA A 169 -45.39 -27.42 -11.26
N ARG A 170 -45.11 -28.19 -10.20
CA ARG A 170 -46.06 -28.94 -9.33
C ARG A 170 -45.24 -29.45 -8.12
N ARG A 171 -45.57 -29.07 -6.87
CA ARG A 171 -46.72 -29.45 -6.02
C ARG A 171 -46.61 -30.85 -5.41
N ASN A 172 -46.53 -30.89 -4.07
CA ASN A 172 -47.54 -31.41 -3.13
C ASN A 172 -47.12 -30.89 -1.73
N ASP A 173 -47.92 -30.19 -0.91
CA ASP A 173 -49.27 -30.38 -0.35
C ASP A 173 -49.34 -31.23 0.94
N ALA A 174 -50.28 -30.82 1.83
CA ALA A 174 -50.66 -31.37 3.14
C ALA A 174 -49.72 -31.12 4.36
N ALA A 175 -50.22 -30.81 5.58
CA ALA A 175 -51.56 -30.35 6.01
C ALA A 175 -51.52 -29.71 7.43
N ALA A 176 -52.45 -28.79 7.70
CA ALA A 176 -52.89 -28.40 9.06
C ALA A 176 -54.30 -28.96 9.32
N PRO A 177 -54.78 -29.08 10.58
CA PRO A 177 -55.59 -28.01 11.23
C PRO A 177 -55.33 -27.95 12.78
N ALA A 178 -56.11 -27.35 13.72
CA ALA A 178 -57.40 -26.64 13.65
C ALA A 178 -57.61 -25.59 14.79
N VAL A 179 -58.10 -24.39 14.42
CA VAL A 179 -59.34 -23.74 14.92
C VAL A 179 -59.54 -23.39 16.42
N ALA A 180 -59.71 -22.09 16.71
CA ALA A 180 -60.79 -21.53 17.55
C ALA A 180 -61.11 -20.06 17.13
N ARG A 181 -62.36 -19.58 17.31
CA ARG A 181 -62.87 -18.31 16.74
C ARG A 181 -63.64 -17.45 17.77
N ARG A 182 -63.31 -16.13 17.86
CA ARG A 182 -64.20 -14.93 18.04
C ARG A 182 -65.12 -14.89 19.30
N PRO A 183 -65.84 -13.77 19.65
CA PRO A 183 -66.29 -12.63 18.81
C PRO A 183 -66.09 -11.19 19.37
N GLN A 184 -66.74 -10.23 18.70
CA GLN A 184 -66.63 -8.77 18.82
C GLN A 184 -67.67 -8.16 19.80
N ARG A 185 -67.42 -6.96 20.36
CA ARG A 185 -68.32 -5.78 20.22
C ARG A 185 -67.79 -4.48 20.88
N GLU A 186 -67.94 -3.37 20.15
CA GLU A 186 -68.15 -2.00 20.65
C GLU A 186 -69.68 -1.72 20.68
N PRO A 187 -70.24 -0.68 21.36
CA PRO A 187 -70.06 0.72 20.95
C PRO A 187 -70.12 1.83 22.05
N GLN A 188 -69.90 3.08 21.56
CA GLN A 188 -69.95 4.46 22.11
C GLN A 188 -71.32 4.89 22.74
N PRO A 189 -71.63 6.17 23.17
CA PRO A 189 -70.92 7.48 22.97
C PRO A 189 -70.99 8.60 24.07
N ALA A 190 -70.15 9.66 23.90
CA ALA A 190 -70.42 11.10 24.17
C ALA A 190 -69.19 11.93 23.70
N ALA A 191 -69.19 12.91 22.76
CA ALA A 191 -70.06 14.04 22.41
C ALA A 191 -69.60 15.42 22.98
N VAL A 192 -68.74 16.15 22.26
CA VAL A 192 -68.63 17.64 22.27
C VAL A 192 -68.38 18.14 20.83
N ARG A 193 -68.90 19.34 20.48
CA ARG A 193 -68.98 19.91 19.11
C ARG A 193 -67.95 21.03 18.86
N GLY A 194 -67.53 21.22 17.60
CA GLY A 194 -66.84 22.42 17.10
C GLY A 194 -66.48 22.27 15.60
N PRO A 195 -66.72 23.25 14.70
CA PRO A 195 -66.92 22.94 13.27
C PRO A 195 -65.73 23.16 12.32
N VAL A 196 -65.84 22.58 11.13
CA VAL A 196 -64.90 22.63 9.99
C VAL A 196 -65.59 23.24 8.75
N PRO A 197 -64.93 24.09 7.94
CA PRO A 197 -65.35 24.41 6.57
C PRO A 197 -64.76 23.43 5.54
N VAL A 198 -65.55 23.08 4.51
CA VAL A 198 -65.25 22.01 3.54
C VAL A 198 -64.50 22.51 2.28
N GLN A 199 -63.77 21.57 1.66
CA GLN A 199 -62.91 21.69 0.47
C GLN A 199 -63.61 22.09 -0.84
N ARG A 200 -62.83 22.55 -1.84
CA ARG A 200 -62.94 22.03 -3.24
C ARG A 200 -61.62 22.19 -4.05
N PRO A 201 -61.32 21.30 -5.04
CA PRO A 201 -60.06 21.29 -5.82
C PRO A 201 -60.07 22.16 -7.10
N PRO A 202 -58.96 22.23 -7.87
CA PRO A 202 -58.79 23.16 -9.00
C PRO A 202 -59.11 22.57 -10.39
N GLU A 203 -59.52 23.43 -11.32
CA GLU A 203 -59.46 23.21 -12.79
C GLU A 203 -59.03 24.54 -13.51
N PRO A 204 -59.01 24.69 -14.85
CA PRO A 204 -57.78 25.06 -15.55
C PRO A 204 -57.86 26.42 -16.26
N VAL A 205 -56.73 26.89 -16.81
CA VAL A 205 -56.72 28.04 -17.74
C VAL A 205 -55.93 27.68 -19.00
N THR A 206 -56.61 27.69 -20.13
CA THR A 206 -56.07 27.42 -21.47
C THR A 206 -55.74 28.71 -22.22
N GLU A 207 -54.85 28.63 -23.20
CA GLU A 207 -54.33 29.73 -24.01
C GLU A 207 -55.39 30.54 -24.79
N ARG A 208 -55.10 31.83 -25.03
CA ARG A 208 -54.97 32.34 -26.41
C ARG A 208 -54.30 33.71 -26.55
N GLU A 209 -53.22 33.70 -27.33
CA GLU A 209 -52.77 34.71 -28.31
C GLU A 209 -53.11 36.20 -28.12
N ARG A 210 -52.05 37.02 -27.99
CA ARG A 210 -51.88 38.23 -28.81
C ARG A 210 -50.41 38.46 -29.13
N ALA A 211 -50.07 38.45 -30.41
CA ALA A 211 -48.72 38.72 -30.89
C ALA A 211 -48.42 40.23 -30.93
N VAL A 212 -47.22 40.62 -30.49
CA VAL A 212 -46.55 41.86 -30.90
C VAL A 212 -45.11 41.50 -31.22
N ALA A 213 -44.68 41.80 -32.44
CA ALA A 213 -43.33 41.48 -32.90
C ALA A 213 -42.28 42.38 -32.21
N VAL A 214 -41.21 41.77 -31.69
CA VAL A 214 -40.02 42.47 -31.22
C VAL A 214 -38.82 42.00 -32.04
N GLN A 215 -38.06 42.96 -32.56
CA GLN A 215 -36.95 42.73 -33.48
C GLN A 215 -35.77 42.05 -32.77
N VAL A 216 -35.19 41.03 -33.42
CA VAL A 216 -33.95 40.39 -32.95
C VAL A 216 -32.77 41.33 -33.24
N GLN A 217 -32.20 41.93 -32.20
CA GLN A 217 -30.89 42.58 -32.28
C GLN A 217 -29.78 41.52 -32.15
N PRO A 218 -28.69 41.59 -32.94
CA PRO A 218 -27.57 40.67 -32.83
C PRO A 218 -26.80 40.87 -31.50
N ALA A 219 -26.29 39.76 -30.96
CA ALA A 219 -25.67 39.74 -29.63
C ALA A 219 -24.42 40.63 -29.52
N PRO A 220 -24.20 41.31 -28.37
CA PRO A 220 -23.00 42.09 -28.14
C PRO A 220 -21.76 41.19 -27.98
N LYS A 221 -20.61 41.74 -28.42
CA LYS A 221 -19.28 41.11 -28.36
C LYS A 221 -18.89 40.83 -26.89
N PRO A 222 -18.21 39.70 -26.58
CA PRO A 222 -17.85 39.39 -25.19
C PRO A 222 -16.95 40.48 -24.58
N ALA A 223 -17.33 40.96 -23.39
CA ALA A 223 -16.44 41.78 -22.57
C ALA A 223 -15.29 40.90 -22.02
N PRO A 224 -14.07 41.43 -21.84
CA PRO A 224 -13.00 40.70 -21.18
C PRO A 224 -13.41 40.34 -19.75
N LEU A 225 -13.06 39.13 -19.32
CA LEU A 225 -13.26 38.68 -17.95
C LEU A 225 -12.54 39.65 -16.98
N PRO A 226 -13.14 39.99 -15.82
CA PRO A 226 -12.41 40.72 -14.80
C PRO A 226 -11.20 39.90 -14.37
N GLU A 227 -10.01 40.52 -14.41
CA GLU A 227 -8.81 39.91 -13.85
C GLU A 227 -9.07 39.60 -12.37
N VAL A 228 -9.02 38.32 -12.03
CA VAL A 228 -8.94 37.90 -10.63
C VAL A 228 -7.69 38.58 -10.07
N PRO A 229 -7.79 39.41 -9.02
CA PRO A 229 -6.61 40.00 -8.42
C PRO A 229 -5.74 38.86 -7.89
N VAL A 230 -4.66 38.58 -8.61
CA VAL A 230 -3.61 37.69 -8.17
C VAL A 230 -3.02 38.35 -6.94
N LEU A 231 -3.47 37.90 -5.76
CA LEU A 231 -2.83 38.23 -4.50
C LEU A 231 -1.34 37.97 -4.70
N PRO A 232 -0.46 38.94 -4.41
CA PRO A 232 0.96 38.72 -4.59
C PRO A 232 1.36 37.54 -3.73
N VAL A 233 1.72 36.43 -4.39
CA VAL A 233 2.42 35.33 -3.74
C VAL A 233 3.66 35.98 -3.16
N ALA A 234 3.70 36.12 -1.83
CA ALA A 234 4.86 36.66 -1.14
C ALA A 234 6.07 35.88 -1.65
N PRO A 235 7.15 36.56 -2.11
CA PRO A 235 8.31 35.85 -2.64
C PRO A 235 8.74 34.87 -1.56
N ALA A 236 8.78 33.58 -1.92
CA ALA A 236 9.18 32.54 -0.98
C ALA A 236 10.53 32.97 -0.41
N ALA A 237 10.57 33.22 0.91
CA ALA A 237 11.78 33.66 1.57
C ALA A 237 12.89 32.67 1.17
N VAL A 238 14.01 33.19 0.68
CA VAL A 238 15.12 32.35 0.19
C VAL A 238 15.70 31.63 1.41
N GLN A 239 15.16 30.44 1.68
CA GLN A 239 15.55 29.66 2.84
C GLN A 239 17.00 29.25 2.65
N THR A 240 17.82 29.51 3.67
CA THR A 240 19.19 29.05 3.67
C THR A 240 19.22 27.52 3.72
N LEU A 241 20.29 26.90 3.23
CA LEU A 241 20.44 25.44 3.29
C LEU A 241 20.41 24.93 4.75
N GLU A 242 20.90 25.72 5.70
CA GLU A 242 20.86 25.43 7.13
C GLU A 242 19.44 25.49 7.71
N GLU A 243 18.59 26.41 7.24
CA GLU A 243 17.15 26.45 7.55
C GLU A 243 16.43 25.23 6.97
N GLN A 244 16.70 24.87 5.72
CA GLN A 244 16.10 23.69 5.07
C GLN A 244 16.44 22.39 5.83
N LEU A 245 17.69 22.22 6.27
CA LEU A 245 18.11 21.08 7.10
C LEU A 245 17.48 21.10 8.49
N SER A 246 17.31 22.28 9.08
CA SER A 246 16.65 22.45 10.39
C SER A 246 15.14 22.16 10.31
N GLU A 247 14.48 22.56 9.23
CA GLU A 247 13.08 22.23 8.93
C GLU A 247 12.90 20.74 8.63
N LEU A 248 13.82 20.12 7.88
CA LEU A 248 13.82 18.67 7.65
C LEU A 248 13.91 17.92 8.98
N ALA A 249 14.84 18.32 9.85
CA ALA A 249 14.99 17.72 11.18
C ALA A 249 13.72 17.87 12.02
N ARG A 250 13.09 19.05 12.00
CA ARG A 250 11.82 19.33 12.71
C ARG A 250 10.66 18.47 12.19
N LEU A 251 10.52 18.33 10.88
CA LEU A 251 9.46 17.53 10.25
C LEU A 251 9.65 16.03 10.47
N THR A 252 10.90 15.55 10.46
CA THR A 252 11.23 14.12 10.49
C THR A 252 11.72 13.60 11.84
N GLY A 253 11.79 14.44 12.87
CA GLY A 253 12.10 14.04 14.26
C GLY A 253 13.58 13.85 14.59
N TYR A 254 14.51 14.33 13.77
CA TYR A 254 15.92 14.45 14.20
C TYR A 254 16.12 15.66 15.10
N ARG A 255 17.13 15.62 15.97
CA ARG A 255 17.74 16.87 16.47
C ARG A 255 18.76 17.37 15.47
N CYS A 256 18.64 18.65 15.11
CA CYS A 256 19.63 19.38 14.32
C CYS A 256 20.62 20.08 15.26
N GLN A 257 21.92 19.94 14.99
CA GLN A 257 22.98 20.69 15.66
C GLN A 257 23.95 21.24 14.61
N HIS A 258 24.15 22.55 14.60
CA HIS A 258 25.14 23.21 13.74
C HIS A 258 26.51 23.17 14.44
N LEU A 259 27.51 22.59 13.79
CA LEU A 259 28.89 22.45 14.34
C LEU A 259 29.83 23.58 13.87
N GLY A 260 29.32 24.51 13.05
CA GLY A 260 30.10 25.55 12.41
C GLY A 260 30.86 25.05 11.17
N GLY A 261 31.48 25.97 10.44
CA GLY A 261 32.27 25.66 9.24
C GLY A 261 31.48 25.00 8.10
N GLY A 262 30.14 25.13 8.08
CA GLY A 262 29.26 24.46 7.12
C GLY A 262 28.98 22.98 7.41
N VAL A 263 29.17 22.51 8.66
CA VAL A 263 28.83 21.14 9.06
C VAL A 263 27.60 21.12 9.96
N VAL A 264 26.61 20.32 9.56
CA VAL A 264 25.35 20.09 10.29
C VAL A 264 25.27 18.63 10.74
N ARG A 265 24.95 18.40 12.01
CA ARG A 265 24.70 17.09 12.60
C ARG A 265 23.19 16.86 12.74
N LEU A 266 22.70 15.77 12.16
CA LEU A 266 21.37 15.22 12.44
C LEU A 266 21.50 14.03 13.39
N HIS A 267 20.85 14.08 14.54
CA HIS A 267 20.84 13.01 15.54
C HIS A 267 19.46 12.37 15.67
N ALA A 268 19.38 11.05 15.46
CA ALA A 268 18.17 10.27 15.61
C ALA A 268 18.10 9.66 17.03
N GLU A 269 17.24 10.19 17.90
CA GLU A 269 17.10 9.76 19.30
C GLU A 269 16.26 8.49 19.46
N LEU A 270 16.69 7.40 18.83
CA LEU A 270 16.00 6.10 18.80
C LEU A 270 16.49 5.14 19.93
N GLY A 271 16.91 5.70 21.06
CA GLY A 271 17.49 4.93 22.17
C GLY A 271 18.70 4.07 21.73
N PRO A 272 18.70 2.75 21.97
CA PRO A 272 19.81 1.87 21.59
C PRO A 272 19.98 1.71 20.07
N HIS A 273 19.00 2.18 19.27
CA HIS A 273 19.07 2.21 17.81
C HIS A 273 19.35 3.60 17.26
N GLY A 274 19.71 4.57 18.11
CA GLY A 274 20.08 5.90 17.66
C GLY A 274 21.27 5.90 16.68
N TYR A 275 21.38 6.96 15.90
CA TYR A 275 22.48 7.17 14.96
C TYR A 275 22.65 8.66 14.63
N GLN A 276 23.81 9.00 14.08
CA GLN A 276 24.18 10.36 13.68
C GLN A 276 24.53 10.43 12.19
N VAL A 277 24.07 11.49 11.54
CA VAL A 277 24.44 11.87 10.17
C VAL A 277 25.17 13.21 10.23
N LEU A 278 26.40 13.28 9.74
CA LEU A 278 27.06 14.56 9.46
C LEU A 278 26.83 14.95 8.00
N LEU A 279 26.40 16.20 7.80
CA LEU A 279 26.13 16.80 6.51
C LEU A 279 27.06 18.00 6.31
N ALA A 280 27.89 17.95 5.27
CA ALA A 280 28.68 19.09 4.82
C ALA A 280 27.87 19.91 3.80
N THR A 281 27.75 21.22 4.00
CA THR A 281 26.98 22.12 3.09
C THR A 281 27.78 22.59 1.87
N SER A 282 29.09 22.33 1.85
CA SER A 282 30.01 22.61 0.74
C SER A 282 31.27 21.73 0.83
N GLU A 283 32.05 21.61 -0.25
CA GLU A 283 33.32 20.86 -0.23
C GLU A 283 34.33 21.42 0.78
N ALA A 284 34.32 22.74 1.00
CA ALA A 284 35.18 23.38 2.01
C ALA A 284 34.88 22.89 3.44
N ALA A 285 33.62 22.56 3.73
CA ALA A 285 33.19 22.03 5.03
C ALA A 285 33.77 20.63 5.34
N LEU A 286 34.25 19.88 4.32
CA LEU A 286 34.94 18.59 4.53
C LEU A 286 36.26 18.74 5.29
N GLN A 287 36.85 19.94 5.29
CA GLN A 287 38.08 20.25 6.04
C GLN A 287 37.78 20.84 7.43
N ALA A 288 36.51 21.09 7.78
CA ALA A 288 36.14 21.65 9.07
C ALA A 288 36.34 20.63 10.21
N PRO A 289 36.73 21.05 11.43
CA PRO A 289 36.91 20.14 12.57
C PRO A 289 35.67 19.28 12.87
N GLY A 290 34.47 19.85 12.76
CA GLY A 290 33.20 19.15 12.98
C GLY A 290 32.95 18.00 11.99
N TRP A 291 33.54 18.03 10.78
CA TRP A 291 33.44 16.93 9.83
C TRP A 291 34.32 15.73 10.24
N GLN A 292 35.38 15.96 11.01
CA GLN A 292 36.28 14.91 11.48
C GLN A 292 35.74 14.17 12.72
N GLU A 293 34.65 14.66 13.32
CA GLU A 293 33.99 13.97 14.44
C GLU A 293 33.47 12.56 14.02
N PRO A 294 33.41 11.62 14.98
CA PRO A 294 32.83 10.29 14.73
C PRO A 294 31.31 10.37 14.57
N CYS A 295 30.76 9.61 13.63
CA CYS A 295 29.33 9.43 13.40
C CYS A 295 29.10 8.18 12.54
N ASP A 296 27.85 7.70 12.47
CA ASP A 296 27.47 6.52 11.70
C ASP A 296 27.46 6.76 10.18
N TYR A 297 26.98 7.93 9.76
CA TYR A 297 26.84 8.30 8.35
C TYR A 297 27.39 9.71 8.09
N LYS A 298 27.99 9.91 6.91
CA LYS A 298 28.50 11.20 6.43
C LYS A 298 27.98 11.43 5.02
N ALA A 299 27.55 12.65 4.69
CA ALA A 299 27.26 13.03 3.30
C ALA A 299 27.62 14.50 3.00
N LEU A 300 28.06 14.77 1.78
CA LEU A 300 28.22 16.12 1.24
C LEU A 300 26.96 16.52 0.48
N ILE A 301 26.50 17.75 0.69
CA ILE A 301 25.38 18.31 -0.06
C ILE A 301 25.87 18.89 -1.39
N THR A 302 25.31 18.38 -2.48
CA THR A 302 25.68 18.70 -3.87
C THR A 302 24.43 18.93 -4.72
N GLU A 303 24.58 19.40 -5.96
CA GLU A 303 23.53 19.26 -6.98
C GLU A 303 23.47 17.81 -7.50
N GLU A 304 22.38 17.39 -8.17
CA GLU A 304 22.19 16.00 -8.64
C GLU A 304 23.21 15.57 -9.71
N HIS A 305 23.69 16.53 -10.50
CA HIS A 305 24.67 16.32 -11.56
C HIS A 305 26.12 16.20 -11.03
N GLU A 306 26.37 16.66 -9.81
CA GLU A 306 27.68 16.59 -9.16
C GLU A 306 27.90 15.20 -8.54
N ARG A 307 29.10 14.65 -8.77
CA ARG A 307 29.48 13.30 -8.31
C ARG A 307 30.92 13.29 -7.76
N PRO A 308 31.14 13.88 -6.57
CA PRO A 308 32.44 13.82 -5.90
C PRO A 308 32.84 12.37 -5.64
N GLN A 309 34.09 12.01 -5.92
CA GLN A 309 34.56 10.64 -5.76
C GLN A 309 34.88 10.34 -4.28
N GLY A 310 34.41 9.18 -3.79
CA GLY A 310 34.74 8.69 -2.44
C GLY A 310 34.00 9.37 -1.28
N VAL A 311 33.13 10.35 -1.55
CA VAL A 311 32.30 11.01 -0.53
C VAL A 311 30.83 10.69 -0.81
N PRO A 312 30.04 10.19 0.16
CA PRO A 312 28.61 10.00 -0.04
C PRO A 312 27.91 11.35 -0.28
N ARG A 313 26.89 11.37 -1.14
CA ARG A 313 26.18 12.62 -1.51
C ARG A 313 24.79 12.71 -0.89
N PHE A 314 24.29 13.92 -0.66
CA PHE A 314 22.89 14.23 -0.40
C PHE A 314 22.46 15.37 -1.34
N THR A 315 21.70 15.09 -2.39
CA THR A 315 21.46 16.10 -3.44
C THR A 315 20.45 17.15 -2.99
N ARG A 316 20.61 18.40 -3.42
CA ARG A 316 19.74 19.53 -3.05
C ARG A 316 18.30 19.32 -3.52
N GLU A 317 18.14 18.75 -4.70
CA GLU A 317 16.87 18.32 -5.26
C GLU A 317 16.22 17.25 -4.38
N ALA A 318 17.03 16.35 -3.81
CA ALA A 318 16.54 15.33 -2.89
C ALA A 318 16.15 15.89 -1.51
N LEU A 319 16.90 16.86 -0.98
CA LEU A 319 16.50 17.60 0.22
C LEU A 319 15.16 18.32 0.01
N PHE A 320 15.01 19.03 -1.11
CA PHE A 320 13.78 19.76 -1.44
C PHE A 320 12.57 18.81 -1.54
N ALA A 321 12.67 17.75 -2.33
CA ALA A 321 11.57 16.81 -2.48
C ALA A 321 11.27 16.03 -1.19
N LEU A 322 12.30 15.69 -0.39
CA LEU A 322 12.12 15.08 0.92
C LEU A 322 11.37 16.00 1.91
N LEU A 323 11.61 17.32 1.86
CA LEU A 323 10.86 18.30 2.65
C LEU A 323 9.37 18.31 2.26
N GLU A 324 9.04 18.33 0.97
CA GLU A 324 7.64 18.25 0.53
C GLU A 324 6.98 16.94 0.96
N HIS A 325 7.68 15.81 0.83
CA HIS A 325 7.19 14.50 1.29
C HIS A 325 6.96 14.45 2.81
N ALA A 326 7.86 15.02 3.61
CA ALA A 326 7.75 15.09 5.07
C ALA A 326 6.61 16.01 5.57
N ARG A 327 6.09 16.92 4.72
CA ARG A 327 4.89 17.72 5.03
C ARG A 327 3.59 16.94 4.78
N LEU A 328 3.60 15.95 3.90
CA LEU A 328 2.40 15.18 3.50
C LEU A 328 2.14 13.97 4.40
N ALA A 329 3.19 13.28 4.82
CA ALA A 329 3.13 12.10 5.69
C ALA A 329 4.23 12.13 6.77
N PRO A 330 3.99 11.52 7.94
CA PRO A 330 4.94 11.51 9.05
C PRO A 330 6.12 10.58 8.75
N LEU A 331 7.14 11.11 8.07
CA LEU A 331 8.43 10.43 7.91
C LEU A 331 9.23 10.49 9.21
N SER A 332 9.90 9.40 9.57
CA SER A 332 10.74 9.30 10.77
C SER A 332 12.21 8.99 10.43
N PRO A 333 13.15 9.06 11.40
CA PRO A 333 14.52 8.65 11.15
C PRO A 333 14.60 7.13 10.85
N VAL A 334 13.67 6.33 11.39
CA VAL A 334 13.62 4.89 11.13
C VAL A 334 13.41 4.59 9.63
N ASP A 335 12.54 5.35 8.97
CA ASP A 335 12.29 5.24 7.53
C ASP A 335 13.52 5.69 6.72
N LEU A 336 14.23 6.71 7.21
CA LEU A 336 15.32 7.36 6.49
C LEU A 336 16.68 6.66 6.66
N ARG A 337 16.88 5.87 7.73
CA ARG A 337 18.14 5.17 8.02
C ARG A 337 18.66 4.31 6.86
N GLY A 338 17.75 3.61 6.17
CA GLY A 338 18.11 2.75 5.04
C GLY A 338 18.80 3.51 3.91
N TYR A 339 18.39 4.75 3.65
CA TYR A 339 18.90 5.58 2.56
C TYR A 339 20.30 6.13 2.84
N TRP A 340 20.57 6.57 4.07
CA TRP A 340 21.91 6.99 4.51
C TRP A 340 22.97 5.89 4.34
N ASN A 341 22.55 4.62 4.50
CA ASN A 341 23.42 3.46 4.33
C ASN A 341 23.72 3.10 2.86
N THR A 342 23.06 3.72 1.87
CA THR A 342 23.30 3.42 0.44
C THR A 342 24.48 4.19 -0.17
N GLY A 343 25.10 5.11 0.58
CA GLY A 343 26.21 5.94 0.11
C GLY A 343 25.80 7.09 -0.82
N SER A 344 24.50 7.29 -1.08
CA SER A 344 23.96 8.45 -1.80
C SER A 344 22.49 8.64 -1.47
N PHE A 345 22.09 9.82 -1.02
CA PHE A 345 20.69 10.23 -0.92
C PHE A 345 20.41 11.20 -2.07
N ASP A 346 19.65 10.75 -3.05
CA ASP A 346 19.43 11.46 -4.32
C ASP A 346 18.00 11.23 -4.84
N GLN A 347 17.68 11.70 -6.05
CA GLN A 347 16.34 11.55 -6.65
C GLN A 347 15.79 10.11 -6.63
N GLU A 348 16.64 9.08 -6.70
CA GLU A 348 16.21 7.68 -6.64
C GLU A 348 15.80 7.26 -5.22
N SER A 349 16.52 7.74 -4.20
CA SER A 349 16.10 7.59 -2.79
C SER A 349 14.75 8.26 -2.56
N VAL A 350 14.59 9.48 -3.10
CA VAL A 350 13.36 10.27 -2.97
C VAL A 350 12.19 9.58 -3.64
N ALA A 351 12.34 9.08 -4.87
CA ALA A 351 11.28 8.32 -5.55
C ALA A 351 10.85 7.11 -4.71
N SER A 352 11.81 6.41 -4.10
CA SER A 352 11.51 5.31 -3.18
C SER A 352 10.79 5.78 -1.91
N VAL A 353 11.10 6.97 -1.37
CA VAL A 353 10.37 7.59 -0.24
C VAL A 353 8.96 8.02 -0.66
N ALA A 354 8.80 8.57 -1.87
CA ALA A 354 7.52 8.98 -2.43
C ALA A 354 6.52 7.80 -2.47
N GLU A 355 6.95 6.60 -2.85
CA GLU A 355 6.12 5.39 -2.78
C GLU A 355 5.63 5.07 -1.36
N LEU A 356 6.45 5.30 -0.34
CA LEU A 356 6.05 5.12 1.06
C LEU A 356 5.06 6.21 1.51
N VAL A 357 5.24 7.45 1.06
CA VAL A 357 4.28 8.54 1.32
C VAL A 357 2.95 8.27 0.62
N SER A 358 2.97 7.84 -0.64
CA SER A 358 1.80 7.42 -1.40
C SER A 358 1.05 6.29 -0.70
N ALA A 359 1.74 5.28 -0.17
CA ALA A 359 1.12 4.21 0.61
C ALA A 359 0.44 4.73 1.90
N HIS A 360 1.08 5.64 2.64
CA HIS A 360 0.46 6.27 3.83
C HIS A 360 -0.77 7.13 3.47
N LEU A 361 -0.72 7.87 2.36
CA LEU A 361 -1.84 8.67 1.89
C LEU A 361 -3.00 7.79 1.40
N ALA A 362 -2.70 6.68 0.70
CA ALA A 362 -3.69 5.69 0.30
C ALA A 362 -4.40 5.08 1.51
N GLN A 363 -3.65 4.60 2.51
CA GLN A 363 -4.21 4.03 3.74
C GLN A 363 -5.08 5.04 4.51
N ARG A 364 -4.65 6.31 4.59
CA ARG A 364 -5.48 7.40 5.16
C ARG A 364 -6.74 7.64 4.35
N GLY A 365 -6.67 7.53 3.03
CA GLY A 365 -7.80 7.59 2.10
C GLY A 365 -8.81 6.46 2.35
N SER A 366 -8.35 5.21 2.40
CA SER A 366 -9.16 4.03 2.72
C SER A 366 -9.87 4.17 4.05
N PHE A 367 -9.13 4.53 5.12
CA PHE A 367 -9.71 4.74 6.45
C PHE A 367 -10.81 5.82 6.42
N SER A 368 -10.55 6.95 5.76
CA SER A 368 -11.51 8.04 5.60
C SER A 368 -12.74 7.61 4.80
N HIS A 369 -12.58 6.81 3.75
CA HIS A 369 -13.69 6.31 2.93
C HIS A 369 -14.57 5.33 3.72
N VAL A 370 -13.98 4.46 4.54
CA VAL A 370 -14.74 3.60 5.49
C VAL A 370 -15.51 4.44 6.50
N LEU A 371 -14.87 5.45 7.13
CA LEU A 371 -15.55 6.36 8.06
C LEU A 371 -16.74 7.08 7.39
N MET A 372 -16.56 7.61 6.19
CA MET A 372 -17.62 8.30 5.45
C MET A 372 -18.77 7.38 5.03
N THR A 373 -18.50 6.10 4.79
CA THR A 373 -19.53 5.10 4.47
C THR A 373 -20.27 4.64 5.73
N LEU A 374 -19.57 4.49 6.87
CA LEU A 374 -20.17 4.24 8.18
C LEU A 374 -21.02 5.44 8.66
N ALA A 375 -20.62 6.67 8.37
CA ALA A 375 -21.37 7.89 8.67
C ALA A 375 -22.69 8.04 7.88
N GLN A 376 -22.97 7.12 6.93
CA GLN A 376 -24.26 7.01 6.24
C GLN A 376 -25.17 5.93 6.85
N GLN A 377 -24.71 5.25 7.90
CA GLN A 377 -25.51 4.29 8.67
C GLN A 377 -26.05 4.98 9.94
N PRO A 378 -27.30 4.71 10.36
CA PRO A 378 -27.80 5.25 11.61
C PRO A 378 -27.03 4.65 12.79
N ALA A 379 -26.86 5.44 13.86
CA ALA A 379 -26.34 4.94 15.14
C ALA A 379 -27.18 3.76 15.66
N HIS A 380 -26.56 2.89 16.46
CA HIS A 380 -27.18 1.70 17.06
C HIS A 380 -27.68 0.66 16.04
N SER A 381 -27.08 0.62 14.85
CA SER A 381 -27.44 -0.31 13.77
C SER A 381 -26.43 -1.45 13.59
N LEU A 382 -26.83 -2.49 12.83
CA LEU A 382 -25.99 -3.62 12.45
C LEU A 382 -25.40 -3.41 11.06
N VAL A 383 -24.07 -3.47 10.97
CA VAL A 383 -23.30 -3.38 9.73
C VAL A 383 -22.67 -4.75 9.44
N ALA A 384 -22.91 -5.30 8.26
CA ALA A 384 -22.29 -6.56 7.82
C ALA A 384 -21.11 -6.26 6.88
N LEU A 385 -19.96 -6.90 7.11
CA LEU A 385 -18.74 -6.67 6.33
C LEU A 385 -18.94 -6.83 4.81
N PRO A 386 -19.66 -7.84 4.27
CA PRO A 386 -19.90 -7.96 2.83
C PRO A 386 -20.64 -6.76 2.22
N ARG A 387 -21.72 -6.30 2.88
CA ARG A 387 -22.51 -5.13 2.45
C ARG A 387 -21.71 -3.83 2.51
N LEU A 388 -20.76 -3.73 3.44
CA LEU A 388 -19.88 -2.58 3.54
C LEU A 388 -18.84 -2.60 2.41
N ALA A 389 -18.25 -3.76 2.11
CA ALA A 389 -17.35 -3.94 0.97
C ALA A 389 -18.06 -3.63 -0.38
N GLU A 390 -19.30 -4.10 -0.57
CA GLU A 390 -20.14 -3.77 -1.75
C GLU A 390 -20.31 -2.25 -1.94
N ARG A 391 -20.48 -1.48 -0.86
CA ARG A 391 -20.62 -0.01 -0.91
C ARG A 391 -19.30 0.74 -1.12
N LEU A 392 -18.17 0.16 -0.71
CA LEU A 392 -16.82 0.72 -0.90
C LEU A 392 -16.24 0.36 -2.28
N GLY A 393 -16.78 -0.67 -2.94
CA GLY A 393 -16.35 -1.12 -4.26
C GLY A 393 -14.88 -1.54 -4.28
N SER A 394 -14.16 -1.15 -5.33
CA SER A 394 -12.71 -1.39 -5.46
C SER A 394 -11.84 -0.41 -4.67
N GLY A 395 -12.43 0.55 -3.94
CA GLY A 395 -11.68 1.60 -3.24
C GLY A 395 -10.98 1.14 -1.97
N VAL A 396 -11.43 0.05 -1.34
CA VAL A 396 -10.84 -0.56 -0.14
C VAL A 396 -10.90 -2.07 -0.27
N ASN A 397 -9.78 -2.77 -0.08
CA ASN A 397 -9.77 -4.22 -0.16
C ASN A 397 -10.30 -4.88 1.12
N THR A 398 -10.76 -6.13 1.05
CA THR A 398 -11.45 -6.81 2.16
C THR A 398 -10.59 -6.97 3.43
N ALA A 399 -9.27 -7.17 3.29
CA ALA A 399 -8.37 -7.32 4.43
C ALA A 399 -8.14 -5.97 5.13
N GLU A 400 -7.84 -4.92 4.36
CA GLU A 400 -7.72 -3.56 4.86
C GLU A 400 -9.03 -3.06 5.50
N LEU A 401 -10.19 -3.38 4.91
CA LEU A 401 -11.48 -3.11 5.52
C LEU A 401 -11.61 -3.79 6.90
N GLN A 402 -11.20 -5.06 7.02
CA GLN A 402 -11.24 -5.77 8.29
C GLN A 402 -10.31 -5.14 9.33
N ASP A 403 -9.08 -4.76 8.96
CA ASP A 403 -8.12 -4.09 9.84
C ASP A 403 -8.63 -2.71 10.31
N ILE A 404 -9.29 -1.95 9.42
CA ILE A 404 -9.94 -0.67 9.74
C ILE A 404 -11.09 -0.90 10.73
N LEU A 405 -11.98 -1.86 10.46
CA LEU A 405 -13.11 -2.16 11.35
C LEU A 405 -12.62 -2.64 12.72
N GLU A 406 -11.59 -3.48 12.78
CA GLU A 406 -10.97 -3.91 14.03
C GLU A 406 -10.37 -2.72 14.79
N THR A 407 -9.68 -1.80 14.12
CA THR A 407 -9.18 -0.55 14.71
C THR A 407 -10.31 0.26 15.34
N LEU A 408 -11.47 0.34 14.66
CA LEU A 408 -12.67 1.03 15.15
C LEU A 408 -13.37 0.32 16.32
N THR A 409 -13.05 -0.95 16.63
CA THR A 409 -13.52 -1.62 17.86
C THR A 409 -12.70 -1.30 19.11
N ARG A 410 -11.54 -0.65 18.96
CA ARG A 410 -10.57 -0.43 20.05
C ARG A 410 -10.56 1.03 20.53
N PRO A 411 -10.12 1.32 21.77
CA PRO A 411 -9.85 2.69 22.20
C PRO A 411 -8.76 3.34 21.31
N PRO A 412 -8.82 4.65 21.04
CA PRO A 412 -9.78 5.62 21.58
C PRO A 412 -11.12 5.67 20.83
N PHE A 413 -11.28 4.98 19.69
CA PHE A 413 -12.49 5.05 18.87
C PHE A 413 -13.69 4.39 19.55
N LEU A 414 -13.63 3.08 19.82
CA LEU A 414 -14.75 2.30 20.35
C LEU A 414 -16.07 2.50 19.55
N ALA A 415 -15.98 2.79 18.25
CA ALA A 415 -17.13 3.06 17.38
C ALA A 415 -17.98 1.82 17.12
N LEU A 416 -17.34 0.64 17.11
CA LEU A 416 -17.95 -0.64 16.75
C LEU A 416 -17.84 -1.66 17.87
N THR A 417 -18.85 -2.53 18.00
CA THR A 417 -18.73 -3.79 18.74
C THR A 417 -18.74 -4.95 17.74
N PRO A 418 -17.75 -5.85 17.74
CA PRO A 418 -17.75 -7.02 16.85
C PRO A 418 -18.82 -8.02 17.32
N LEU A 419 -19.51 -8.64 16.36
CA LEU A 419 -20.55 -9.65 16.57
C LEU A 419 -20.24 -10.92 15.75
N PRO A 420 -20.83 -12.08 16.12
CA PRO A 420 -20.67 -13.32 15.36
C PRO A 420 -21.06 -13.16 13.88
N GLY A 421 -20.38 -13.90 13.00
CA GLY A 421 -20.68 -13.91 11.57
C GLY A 421 -20.19 -12.69 10.78
N GLY A 422 -19.17 -11.97 11.26
CA GLY A 422 -18.59 -10.83 10.54
C GLY A 422 -19.49 -9.59 10.53
N GLN A 423 -20.34 -9.46 11.55
CA GLN A 423 -21.19 -8.29 11.77
C GLN A 423 -20.57 -7.38 12.82
N TYR A 424 -20.93 -6.10 12.77
CA TYR A 424 -20.52 -5.07 13.71
C TYR A 424 -21.74 -4.26 14.13
N TYR A 425 -21.87 -3.99 15.42
CA TYR A 425 -22.85 -3.04 15.94
C TYR A 425 -22.21 -1.66 16.03
N LEU A 426 -22.78 -0.68 15.31
CA LEU A 426 -22.35 0.71 15.32
C LEU A 426 -22.87 1.39 16.60
N ARG A 427 -21.98 1.73 17.53
CA ARG A 427 -22.34 2.18 18.88
C ARG A 427 -22.83 3.62 18.97
N SER A 428 -22.46 4.46 18.01
CA SER A 428 -22.76 5.89 18.00
C SER A 428 -22.76 6.42 16.56
N ASP A 429 -23.26 7.63 16.37
CA ASP A 429 -23.06 8.34 15.10
C ASP A 429 -21.57 8.64 14.89
N MET A 430 -21.10 8.52 13.64
CA MET A 430 -19.69 8.67 13.32
C MET A 430 -19.22 10.14 13.37
N ARG A 431 -20.11 11.11 13.11
CA ARG A 431 -19.77 12.54 13.17
C ARG A 431 -19.66 13.00 14.62
N ALA A 432 -20.57 12.54 15.48
CA ALA A 432 -20.49 12.73 16.93
C ALA A 432 -19.18 12.14 17.48
N LEU A 433 -18.88 10.88 17.17
CA LEU A 433 -17.65 10.21 17.63
C LEU A 433 -16.36 10.92 17.20
N LEU A 434 -16.29 11.44 15.97
CA LEU A 434 -15.13 12.20 15.51
C LEU A 434 -15.02 13.58 16.18
N THR A 435 -16.15 14.16 16.59
CA THR A 435 -16.18 15.40 17.41
C THR A 435 -15.61 15.11 18.79
N ASP A 436 -16.14 14.09 19.49
CA ASP A 436 -15.69 13.67 20.82
C ASP A 436 -14.19 13.31 20.84
N LEU A 437 -13.71 12.62 19.80
CA LEU A 437 -12.29 12.27 19.64
C LEU A 437 -11.41 13.52 19.44
N GLY A 438 -11.91 14.53 18.71
CA GLY A 438 -11.26 15.83 18.56
C GLY A 438 -11.15 16.59 19.88
N GLU A 439 -12.26 16.65 20.65
CA GLU A 439 -12.27 17.27 21.98
C GLU A 439 -11.34 16.56 22.97
N TYR A 440 -11.32 15.22 22.94
CA TYR A 440 -10.39 14.40 23.72
C TYR A 440 -8.93 14.70 23.35
N ALA A 441 -8.60 14.74 22.05
CA ALA A 441 -7.25 15.05 21.57
C ALA A 441 -6.81 16.47 21.98
N ASP A 442 -7.71 17.46 21.90
CA ASP A 442 -7.47 18.83 22.36
C ASP A 442 -7.33 18.93 23.89
N GLY A 443 -8.09 18.13 24.63
CA GLY A 443 -7.94 17.94 26.08
C GLY A 443 -6.56 17.37 26.44
N MET A 444 -6.13 16.32 25.74
CA MET A 444 -4.81 15.72 25.92
C MET A 444 -3.67 16.67 25.52
N ARG A 445 -3.78 17.39 24.40
CA ARG A 445 -2.80 18.41 23.97
C ARG A 445 -2.62 19.50 25.03
N ARG A 446 -3.70 19.93 25.71
CA ARG A 446 -3.63 20.91 26.80
C ARG A 446 -2.90 20.37 28.05
N ARG A 447 -3.00 19.07 28.33
CA ARG A 447 -2.30 18.40 29.46
C ARG A 447 -0.85 18.04 29.16
N LEU A 448 -0.54 17.73 27.90
CA LEU A 448 0.80 17.35 27.43
C LEU A 448 1.72 18.55 27.17
N LYS A 449 1.17 19.76 27.03
CA LYS A 449 1.97 20.99 27.13
C LYS A 449 2.66 21.00 28.50
N PRO A 450 4.00 21.00 28.57
CA PRO A 450 4.69 20.96 29.85
C PRO A 450 4.34 22.20 30.69
N GLN A 451 4.27 22.03 32.02
CA GLN A 451 4.21 23.14 32.98
C GLN A 451 5.57 23.88 33.06
N ALA A 452 6.11 24.29 31.92
CA ALA A 452 7.44 24.87 31.75
C ALA A 452 7.56 26.34 32.22
N GLN A 453 6.66 26.80 33.09
CA GLN A 453 6.63 28.18 33.63
C GLN A 453 6.22 28.23 35.12
N LEU A 454 6.56 27.20 35.90
CA LEU A 454 6.36 27.18 37.36
C LEU A 454 7.60 26.68 38.12
N LYS A 455 8.76 27.26 37.78
CA LYS A 455 9.98 27.42 38.62
C LYS A 455 11.04 28.18 37.81
N GLY A 456 11.43 29.35 38.31
CA GLY A 456 12.31 30.33 37.67
C GLY A 456 12.10 31.66 38.37
#